data_AF-A0A2M9YQN5-F1
#
_entry.id   AF-A0A2M9YQN5-F1
#
_cell.length_a   1.000
_cell.length_b   1.000
_cell.length_c   1.000
_cell.angle_alpha   90.00
_cell.angle_beta   90.00
_cell.angle_gamma   90.00
#
_symmetry.space_group_name_H-M   'P 1'
#
loop_
_entity.id
_entity.type
_entity.pdbx_description
1 polymer ?
#
loop_
_entity_poly.entity_id
_entity_poly.type
_entity_poly.pdbx_seq_one_letter_code
_entity_poly.pdbx_strand_id
1 'polypeptide(L)'
;MMIESPIHILPRKRTRFRATVVSILNHKNPELSRILLQDICLLISGKPIIQSQLFYLSRKFQSMNLKSGDEVEFDARIKPDRKGLSSNSIRLNYPTKIFRYNPGKERLLF
;
A
#
# COMPACT_ATOMS: atom_id res chain seq x y z
N MET A 1 16.44 -32.22 -6.67
CA MET A 1 15.28 -31.49 -7.22
C MET A 1 14.93 -30.38 -6.24
N MET A 2 15.31 -29.14 -6.52
CA MET A 2 14.72 -27.99 -5.83
C MET A 2 13.53 -27.56 -6.66
N ILE A 3 12.33 -27.80 -6.13
CA ILE A 3 11.10 -27.25 -6.71
C ILE A 3 11.19 -25.76 -6.38
N GLU A 4 11.62 -24.96 -7.37
CA GLU A 4 11.43 -23.52 -7.31
C GLU A 4 9.91 -23.30 -7.16
N SER A 5 9.48 -22.99 -5.94
CA SER A 5 8.16 -22.45 -5.66
C SER A 5 7.89 -21.39 -6.72
N PRO A 6 6.69 -21.36 -7.35
CA PRO A 6 6.44 -20.42 -8.43
C PRO A 6 6.79 -19.04 -7.89
N ILE A 7 7.88 -18.45 -8.41
CA ILE A 7 8.23 -17.07 -8.15
C ILE A 7 7.04 -16.33 -8.72
N HIS A 8 6.05 -16.07 -7.86
CA HIS A 8 4.89 -15.30 -8.20
C HIS A 8 5.42 -14.08 -8.92
N ILE A 9 5.10 -13.95 -10.22
CA ILE A 9 5.64 -12.91 -11.07
C ILE A 9 5.04 -11.60 -10.56
N LEU A 10 5.66 -11.04 -9.53
CA LEU A 10 5.25 -9.77 -8.96
C LEU A 10 5.59 -8.70 -9.99
N PRO A 11 4.66 -7.78 -10.28
CA PRO A 11 4.91 -6.76 -11.28
C PRO A 11 6.14 -5.93 -10.89
N ARG A 12 7.15 -5.96 -11.77
CA ARG A 12 8.37 -5.14 -11.62
C ARG A 12 8.12 -3.65 -11.92
N LYS A 13 7.01 -3.36 -12.61
CA LYS A 13 6.55 -2.01 -12.94
C LYS A 13 5.83 -1.38 -11.75
N ARG A 14 5.57 -0.07 -11.83
CA ARG A 14 4.72 0.60 -10.82
C ARG A 14 3.28 0.17 -11.08
N THR A 15 2.60 -0.32 -10.06
CA THR A 15 1.26 -0.91 -10.13
C THR A 15 0.40 -0.32 -9.02
N ARG A 16 -0.92 -0.35 -9.22
CA ARG A 16 -1.88 0.13 -8.24
C ARG A 16 -2.26 -0.94 -7.24
N PHE A 17 -2.30 -0.55 -5.98
CA PHE A 17 -2.72 -1.36 -4.84
C PHE A 17 -3.91 -0.70 -4.16
N ARG A 18 -4.72 -1.50 -3.47
CA ARG A 18 -5.73 -1.05 -2.51
C ARG A 18 -5.31 -1.48 -1.11
N ALA A 19 -5.58 -0.65 -0.11
CA ALA A 19 -5.29 -0.96 1.29
C ALA A 19 -6.21 -0.16 2.22
N THR A 20 -6.30 -0.61 3.47
CA THR A 20 -7.05 0.07 4.52
C THR A 20 -6.08 0.84 5.43
N VAL A 21 -6.44 2.09 5.74
CA VAL A 21 -5.73 2.90 6.71
C VAL A 21 -6.06 2.39 8.11
N VAL A 22 -5.05 1.94 8.84
CA VAL A 22 -5.25 1.41 10.20
C VAL A 22 -4.90 2.44 11.26
N SER A 23 -3.77 3.13 11.08
CA SER A 23 -3.37 4.18 12.01
C SER A 23 -2.53 5.25 11.33
N ILE A 24 -2.60 6.46 11.89
CA ILE A 24 -1.77 7.60 11.53
C ILE A 24 -0.98 7.98 12.77
N LEU A 25 0.35 7.87 12.68
CA LEU A 25 1.27 8.21 13.76
C LEU A 25 1.80 9.62 13.49
N ASN A 26 1.27 10.59 14.22
CA ASN A 26 1.69 11.97 14.13
C ASN A 26 2.99 12.20 14.93
N HIS A 27 3.93 12.93 14.34
CA HIS A 27 5.19 13.29 14.96
C HIS A 27 5.33 14.82 15.01
N LYS A 28 6.08 15.36 15.99
CA LYS A 28 6.33 16.80 16.13
C LYS A 28 6.92 17.42 14.86
N ASN A 29 7.84 16.69 14.23
CA ASN A 29 8.28 16.95 12.86
C ASN A 29 7.35 16.20 11.87
N PRO A 30 6.52 16.92 11.07
CA PRO A 30 5.55 16.31 10.16
C PRO A 30 6.14 15.37 9.11
N GLU A 31 7.40 15.57 8.70
CA GLU A 31 8.08 14.72 7.71
C GLU A 31 8.41 13.33 8.28
N LEU A 32 8.40 13.18 9.61
CA LEU A 32 8.60 11.91 10.31
C LEU A 32 7.29 11.18 10.63
N SER A 33 6.14 11.85 10.46
CA SER A 33 4.82 11.23 10.65
C SER A 33 4.66 10.03 9.72
N ARG A 34 3.92 9.02 10.18
CA ARG A 34 3.75 7.75 9.48
C ARG A 34 2.28 7.38 9.31
N ILE A 35 2.00 6.57 8.30
CA ILE A 35 0.70 5.95 8.08
C ILE A 35 0.87 4.44 7.92
N LEU A 36 0.08 3.67 8.67
CA LEU A 36 0.03 2.22 8.57
C LEU A 36 -1.10 1.82 7.63
N LEU A 37 -0.73 1.13 6.56
CA LEU A 37 -1.68 0.53 5.63
C LEU A 37 -1.70 -0.98 5.82
N GLN A 38 -2.88 -1.60 5.83
CA GLN A 38 -3.09 -3.04 5.94
C GLN A 38 -3.88 -3.61 4.77
N ASP A 39 -3.88 -4.94 4.67
CA ASP A 39 -4.59 -5.72 3.66
C ASP A 39 -4.26 -5.25 2.23
N ILE A 40 -2.97 -5.01 1.99
CA ILE A 40 -2.49 -4.42 0.74
C ILE A 40 -2.60 -5.45 -0.38
N CYS A 41 -3.52 -5.20 -1.31
CA CYS A 41 -3.82 -6.08 -2.43
C CYS A 41 -3.56 -5.40 -3.78
N LEU A 42 -3.24 -6.20 -4.81
CA LEU A 42 -3.16 -5.73 -6.19
C LEU A 42 -4.55 -5.33 -6.66
N LEU A 43 -4.73 -4.07 -7.09
CA LEU A 43 -6.06 -3.57 -7.46
C LEU A 43 -6.70 -4.40 -8.57
N ILE A 44 -5.93 -4.75 -9.61
CA ILE A 44 -6.44 -5.44 -10.81
C ILE A 44 -6.93 -6.88 -10.56
N SER A 45 -6.50 -7.50 -9.46
CA SER A 45 -6.73 -8.94 -9.22
C SER A 45 -7.27 -9.25 -7.84
N GLY A 46 -7.34 -8.25 -6.96
CA GLY A 46 -7.62 -8.45 -5.53
C GLY A 46 -6.57 -9.27 -4.78
N LYS A 47 -5.49 -9.72 -5.45
CA LYS A 47 -4.51 -10.62 -4.84
C LYS A 47 -3.81 -9.93 -3.65
N PRO A 48 -3.80 -10.53 -2.45
CA PRO A 48 -3.07 -9.99 -1.31
C PRO A 48 -1.55 -10.05 -1.55
N ILE A 49 -0.84 -8.97 -1.23
CA ILE A 49 0.60 -8.83 -1.46
C ILE A 49 1.36 -8.61 -0.16
N ILE A 50 0.90 -7.67 0.66
CA ILE A 50 1.52 -7.35 1.95
C ILE A 50 0.41 -7.19 2.99
N GLN A 51 0.52 -7.90 4.11
CA GLN A 51 -0.45 -7.79 5.20
C GLN A 51 -0.47 -6.39 5.80
N SER A 52 0.70 -5.80 6.04
CA SER A 52 0.81 -4.44 6.55
C SER A 52 2.13 -3.78 6.17
N GLN A 53 2.11 -2.46 5.95
CA GLN A 53 3.33 -1.69 5.78
C GLN A 53 3.19 -0.25 6.29
N LEU A 54 4.22 0.21 7.00
CA LEU A 54 4.34 1.58 7.45
C LEU A 54 4.98 2.46 6.37
N PHE A 55 4.32 3.55 6.01
CA PHE A 55 4.83 4.56 5.07
C PHE A 55 5.03 5.90 5.79
N TYR A 56 5.87 6.77 5.22
CA TYR A 56 5.87 8.18 5.60
C TYR A 56 4.55 8.84 5.18
N LEU A 57 3.99 9.64 6.07
CA LEU A 57 2.78 10.43 5.84
C LEU A 57 3.14 11.67 5.01
N SER A 58 3.33 11.51 3.70
CA SER A 58 3.61 12.66 2.82
C SER A 58 2.46 13.65 2.80
N ARG A 59 2.76 14.85 2.30
CA ARG A 59 1.77 15.88 1.95
C ARG A 59 0.57 15.35 1.17
N LYS A 60 0.75 14.36 0.29
CA LYS A 60 -0.35 13.74 -0.46
C LYS A 60 -1.30 12.93 0.42
N PHE A 61 -0.78 12.19 1.39
CA PHE A 61 -1.64 11.53 2.39
C PHE A 61 -2.30 12.57 3.30
N GLN A 62 -1.56 13.60 3.71
CA GLN A 62 -2.08 14.66 4.59
C GLN A 62 -3.23 15.43 3.93
N SER A 63 -3.11 15.78 2.65
CA SER A 63 -4.15 16.53 1.91
C SER A 63 -5.47 15.78 1.76
N MET A 64 -5.48 14.46 2.01
CA MET A 64 -6.68 13.63 1.88
C MET A 64 -7.51 13.54 3.16
N ASN A 65 -7.00 14.05 4.29
CA ASN A 65 -7.65 13.97 5.60
C ASN A 65 -8.15 12.55 5.92
N LEU A 66 -7.25 11.58 5.76
CA LEU A 66 -7.55 10.15 5.96
C LEU A 66 -7.79 9.84 7.43
N LYS A 67 -8.68 8.88 7.69
CA LYS A 67 -8.97 8.34 9.02
C LYS A 67 -8.76 6.84 9.06
N SER A 68 -8.63 6.29 10.27
CA SER A 68 -8.65 4.84 10.44
C SER A 68 -9.96 4.27 9.87
N GLY A 69 -9.86 3.17 9.11
CA GLY A 69 -10.96 2.57 8.37
C GLY A 69 -11.13 3.10 6.93
N ASP A 70 -10.50 4.22 6.56
CA ASP A 70 -10.54 4.68 5.16
C ASP A 70 -9.79 3.69 4.25
N GLU A 71 -10.38 3.39 3.10
CA GLU A 71 -9.71 2.65 2.04
C GLU A 71 -9.02 3.62 1.08
N VAL A 72 -7.81 3.27 0.67
CA VAL A 72 -7.02 4.05 -0.27
C VAL A 72 -6.48 3.18 -1.38
N GLU A 73 -6.40 3.75 -2.58
CA GLU A 73 -5.65 3.19 -3.68
C GLU A 73 -4.37 3.96 -3.90
N PHE A 74 -3.30 3.26 -4.23
CA PHE A 74 -2.04 3.92 -4.49
C PHE A 74 -1.12 3.19 -5.45
N ASP A 75 -0.30 3.95 -6.16
CA ASP A 75 0.69 3.43 -7.11
C ASP A 75 2.04 3.24 -6.42
N ALA A 76 2.54 2.01 -6.37
CA ALA A 76 3.85 1.64 -5.81
C ALA A 76 4.57 0.58 -6.67
N ARG A 77 5.85 0.33 -6.40
CA ARG A 77 6.65 -0.76 -6.97
C ARG A 77 6.98 -1.74 -5.86
N ILE A 78 6.87 -3.03 -6.17
CA ILE A 78 7.37 -4.09 -5.31
C ILE A 78 8.89 -4.11 -5.40
N LYS A 79 9.54 -4.18 -4.25
CA LYS A 79 10.99 -4.26 -4.11
C LYS A 79 11.35 -5.43 -3.18
N PRO A 80 12.48 -6.11 -3.43
CA PRO A 80 12.98 -7.06 -2.46
C PRO A 80 13.30 -6.32 -1.17
N ASP A 81 12.92 -6.92 -0.04
CA ASP A 81 13.24 -6.34 1.25
C ASP A 81 14.64 -6.75 1.70
N ARG A 82 15.63 -5.97 1.27
CA ARG A 82 17.05 -6.19 1.59
C ARG A 82 17.38 -6.03 3.09
N LYS A 83 16.48 -5.46 3.89
CA LYS A 83 16.72 -5.22 5.32
C LYS A 83 16.04 -6.24 6.23
N GLY A 84 15.24 -7.17 5.68
CA GLY A 84 14.54 -8.20 6.47
C GLY A 84 13.52 -7.64 7.46
N LEU A 85 12.95 -6.47 7.18
CA LEU A 85 11.95 -5.80 8.02
C LEU A 85 10.52 -6.28 7.73
N SER A 86 10.30 -6.93 6.59
CA SER A 86 9.04 -7.49 6.13
C SER A 86 9.08 -9.01 6.24
N SER A 87 8.01 -9.59 6.78
CA SER A 87 7.78 -11.03 6.86
C SER A 87 7.76 -11.72 5.49
N ASN A 88 7.46 -10.98 4.42
CA ASN A 88 7.22 -11.55 3.10
C ASN A 88 8.42 -11.40 2.13
N SER A 89 9.61 -11.04 2.62
CA SER A 89 10.82 -10.75 1.80
C SER A 89 10.64 -9.68 0.72
N ILE A 90 9.49 -8.98 0.72
CA ILE A 90 9.15 -7.92 -0.22
C ILE A 90 8.62 -6.71 0.54
N ARG A 91 8.82 -5.53 -0.04
CA ARG A 91 8.30 -4.25 0.44
C ARG A 91 7.80 -3.42 -0.72
N LEU A 92 6.83 -2.57 -0.47
CA LEU A 92 6.44 -1.54 -1.41
C LEU A 92 7.35 -0.33 -1.25
N ASN A 93 7.77 0.25 -2.37
CA ASN A 93 8.44 1.54 -2.34
C ASN A 93 7.44 2.66 -1.98
N TYR A 94 7.94 3.89 -1.93
CA TYR A 94 7.10 5.03 -1.58
C TYR A 94 5.94 5.25 -2.61
N PRO A 95 4.69 5.38 -2.14
CA PRO A 95 3.53 5.67 -2.98
C PRO A 95 3.68 7.00 -3.74
N THR A 96 3.24 7.08 -5.01
CA THR A 96 3.31 8.34 -5.79
C THR A 96 1.97 8.92 -6.18
N LYS A 97 0.99 8.08 -6.50
CA LYS A 97 -0.39 8.50 -6.76
C LYS A 97 -1.24 7.85 -5.69
N ILE A 98 -2.08 8.63 -5.01
CA ILE A 98 -2.88 8.18 -3.88
C ILE A 98 -4.30 8.69 -4.12
N PHE A 99 -5.28 7.81 -3.98
CA PHE A 99 -6.69 8.07 -4.24
C PHE A 99 -7.50 7.55 -3.07
N ARG A 100 -8.53 8.28 -2.67
CA ARG A 100 -9.48 7.78 -1.67
C ARG A 100 -10.42 6.83 -2.40
N TYR A 101 -10.52 5.60 -1.92
CA TYR A 101 -11.50 4.68 -2.44
C TYR A 101 -12.84 4.95 -1.78
N ASN A 102 -13.88 5.14 -2.59
CA ASN A 102 -15.25 5.34 -2.14
C ASN A 102 -16.11 4.26 -2.81
N PRO A 103 -16.50 3.18 -2.10
CA PRO A 103 -17.26 2.07 -2.69
C PRO A 103 -18.61 2.50 -3.30
N GLY A 104 -19.13 3.68 -2.94
CA GLY A 104 -20.36 4.24 -3.51
C GLY A 104 -20.23 4.93 -4.87
N LYS A 105 -19.03 5.23 -5.37
CA LYS A 105 -18.85 5.91 -6.68
C LYS A 105 -18.81 4.96 -7.88
N GLU A 106 -18.62 3.66 -7.67
CA GLU A 106 -18.62 2.66 -8.75
C GLU A 106 -20.05 2.23 -9.16
N ARG A 107 -21.07 2.46 -8.32
CA ARG A 107 -22.48 2.12 -8.61
C ARG A 107 -23.18 3.03 -9.63
N LEU A 108 -22.52 4.08 -10.12
CA LEU A 108 -23.11 5.04 -11.07
C LEU A 108 -22.58 4.90 -12.51
N LEU A 109 -21.85 3.82 -12.80
CA LEU A 109 -21.27 3.57 -14.12
C LEU A 109 -21.78 2.28 -14.80
N PHE A 110 -22.84 1.68 -14.26
CA PHE A 110 -23.56 0.57 -14.88
C PHE A 110 -25.06 0.83 -14.84
#